data_AF-A0A3S2EW80-F1
#
_entry.id   AF-A0A3S2EW80-F1
#
_cell.length_a   1.000
_cell.length_b   1.000
_cell.length_c   1.000
_cell.angle_alpha   90.00
_cell.angle_beta   90.00
_cell.angle_gamma   90.00
#
_symmetry.space_group_name_H-M   'P 1'
#
loop_
_entity.id
_entity.type
_entity.pdbx_description
1 polymer ?
#
loop_
_entity_poly.entity_id
_entity_poly.type
_entity_poly.pdbx_seq_one_letter_code
_entity_poly.pdbx_strand_id
1 'polypeptide(L)'
;VDRDDPVGVVEDFFSMLSRPHLKLPKVFVLPDVRLDGPVASLFATVAETRGLMLVTTGQTLRPALESELDGDDYLKASLRSHHYREFRRLKRRLGDLGRLEHVVARGPEDIRHAIENFLTLEAAGWKGRERTAMAIDRFRAAFAREAVHRLAEQDMCRIHSLTLDGRTIACLIVFVEAGIAYTWKTAYDETLASYSPGTLLMIEVTRQHLDDPNIMMTDSCAVPDHPVMSRLWAEHKPMGTLVIGLTPDADRLTRQAASQLHLYRETRNMARLLRNRMKSLLGRR
;
A
#
# COMPACT_ATOMS: atom_id res chain seq x y z
N VAL A 1 14.40 11.50 2.53
CA VAL A 1 15.73 11.85 3.06
C VAL A 1 16.45 12.54 1.92
N ASP A 2 17.14 13.64 2.20
CA ASP A 2 17.94 14.32 1.18
C ASP A 2 18.89 13.30 0.51
N ARG A 3 18.96 13.31 -0.81
CA ARG A 3 19.76 12.34 -1.57
C ARG A 3 21.24 12.72 -1.56
N ASP A 4 21.57 13.98 -1.32
CA ASP A 4 22.93 14.50 -1.39
C ASP A 4 23.70 14.27 -0.08
N ASP A 5 23.02 14.39 1.07
CA ASP A 5 23.58 14.06 2.39
C ASP A 5 22.57 13.31 3.28
N PRO A 6 22.30 12.03 2.98
CA PRO A 6 21.31 11.28 3.74
C PRO A 6 21.72 11.01 5.19
N VAL A 7 23.01 10.85 5.45
CA VAL A 7 23.55 10.57 6.79
C VAL A 7 23.43 11.82 7.65
N GLY A 8 23.96 12.95 7.19
CA GLY A 8 23.93 14.21 7.94
C GLY A 8 22.50 14.64 8.27
N VAL A 9 21.55 14.47 7.34
CA VAL A 9 20.14 14.78 7.61
C VAL A 9 19.54 13.92 8.72
N VAL A 10 19.82 12.61 8.75
CA VAL A 10 19.31 11.74 9.82
C VAL A 10 20.01 12.02 11.15
N GLU A 11 21.31 12.33 11.11
CA GLU A 11 22.06 12.74 12.29
C GLU A 11 21.53 14.04 12.89
N ASP A 12 21.31 15.06 12.07
CA ASP A 12 20.74 16.34 12.46
C ASP A 12 19.32 16.19 12.98
N PHE A 13 18.51 15.35 12.34
CA PHE A 13 17.17 15.03 12.80
C PHE A 13 17.18 14.44 14.21
N PHE A 14 18.04 13.45 14.48
CA PHE A 14 18.19 12.88 15.83
C PHE A 14 18.76 13.86 16.85
N SER A 15 19.75 14.67 16.43
CA SER A 15 20.32 15.72 17.27
C SER A 15 19.28 16.78 17.64
N MET A 16 18.39 17.12 16.71
CA MET A 16 17.29 18.05 16.95
C MET A 16 16.28 17.47 17.94
N LEU A 17 15.81 16.24 17.70
CA LEU A 17 14.79 15.61 18.55
C LEU A 17 15.28 15.32 19.98
N SER A 18 16.59 15.12 20.18
CA SER A 18 17.18 14.85 21.50
C SER A 18 17.42 16.11 22.35
N ARG A 19 17.15 17.32 21.84
CA ARG A 19 17.38 18.57 22.57
C ARG A 19 16.55 18.65 23.85
N PRO A 20 17.17 18.82 25.04
CA PRO A 20 16.45 18.77 26.32
C PRO A 20 15.30 19.78 26.45
N HIS A 21 15.43 20.96 25.86
CA HIS A 21 14.42 22.02 25.96
C HIS A 21 13.12 21.72 25.19
N LEU A 22 13.14 20.79 24.23
CA LEU A 22 11.95 20.38 23.48
C LEU A 22 11.03 19.47 24.28
N LYS A 23 11.53 18.87 25.39
CA LYS A 23 10.78 17.95 26.26
C LYS A 23 10.11 16.79 25.50
N LEU A 24 10.71 16.36 24.39
CA LEU A 24 10.24 15.23 23.59
C LEU A 24 10.65 13.90 24.24
N PRO A 25 9.95 12.80 23.94
CA PRO A 25 10.38 11.47 24.34
C PRO A 25 11.80 11.18 23.84
N LYS A 26 12.61 10.49 24.66
CA LYS A 26 13.96 10.03 24.28
C LYS A 26 13.96 8.87 23.26
N VAL A 27 12.80 8.48 22.75
CA VAL A 27 12.64 7.35 21.82
C VAL A 27 11.88 7.84 20.60
N PHE A 28 12.46 7.59 19.43
CA PHE A 28 11.83 7.81 18.14
C PHE A 28 11.27 6.48 17.60
N VAL A 29 10.03 6.50 17.11
CA VAL A 29 9.34 5.33 16.58
C VAL A 29 8.99 5.60 15.12
N LEU A 30 9.51 4.79 14.22
CA LEU A 30 9.21 4.86 12.79
C LEU A 30 8.49 3.58 12.34
N PRO A 31 7.16 3.61 12.18
CA PRO A 31 6.38 2.45 11.76
C PRO A 31 6.43 2.22 10.25
N ASP A 32 5.99 1.03 9.83
CA ASP A 32 5.78 0.63 8.44
C ASP A 32 6.99 0.84 7.51
N VAL A 33 8.19 0.57 8.02
CA VAL A 33 9.46 0.68 7.30
C VAL A 33 9.76 -0.63 6.57
N ARG A 34 10.16 -0.53 5.29
CA ARG A 34 10.73 -1.64 4.54
C ARG A 34 12.15 -1.94 5.06
N LEU A 35 12.31 -3.09 5.72
CA LEU A 35 13.50 -3.44 6.50
C LEU A 35 14.71 -3.82 5.64
N ASP A 36 14.49 -4.27 4.41
CA ASP A 36 15.50 -4.53 3.38
C ASP A 36 15.74 -3.30 2.47
N GLY A 37 15.23 -2.13 2.87
CA GLY A 37 15.34 -0.88 2.11
C GLY A 37 16.48 0.03 2.57
N PRO A 38 16.90 0.98 1.71
CA PRO A 38 18.01 1.90 2.00
C PRO A 38 17.76 2.79 3.22
N VAL A 39 16.49 3.13 3.50
CA VAL A 39 16.14 3.90 4.70
C VAL A 39 16.41 3.09 5.98
N ALA A 40 16.03 1.80 6.03
CA ALA A 40 16.30 0.98 7.21
C ALA A 40 17.81 0.83 7.46
N SER A 41 18.59 0.61 6.40
CA SER A 41 20.06 0.55 6.47
C SER A 41 20.65 1.86 6.98
N LEU A 42 20.22 3.00 6.43
CA LEU A 42 20.68 4.33 6.85
C LEU A 42 20.45 4.58 8.35
N PHE A 43 19.24 4.30 8.83
CA PHE A 43 18.89 4.47 10.24
C PHE A 43 19.70 3.53 11.14
N ALA A 44 19.96 2.30 10.70
CA ALA A 44 20.81 1.35 11.43
C ALA A 44 22.26 1.84 11.51
N THR A 45 22.83 2.31 10.40
CA THR A 45 24.20 2.87 10.37
C THR A 45 24.32 4.07 11.31
N VAL A 46 23.42 5.05 11.21
CA VAL A 46 23.47 6.23 12.10
C VAL A 46 23.29 5.85 13.57
N ALA A 47 22.40 4.91 13.87
CA ALA A 47 22.23 4.44 15.24
C ALA A 47 23.52 3.78 15.79
N GLU A 48 24.15 2.91 15.00
CA GLU A 48 25.40 2.24 15.35
C GLU A 48 26.54 3.25 15.57
N THR A 49 26.77 4.15 14.60
CA THR A 49 27.83 5.17 14.68
C THR A 49 27.68 6.07 15.90
N ARG A 50 26.45 6.35 16.34
CA ARG A 50 26.17 7.22 17.49
C ARG A 50 25.97 6.45 18.81
N GLY A 51 26.13 5.13 18.82
CA GLY A 51 25.92 4.29 20.01
C GLY A 51 24.47 4.33 20.52
N LEU A 52 23.50 4.50 19.61
CA LEU A 52 22.08 4.56 19.91
C LEU A 52 21.46 3.16 19.81
N MET A 53 20.62 2.82 20.80
CA MET A 53 19.88 1.57 20.75
C MET A 53 18.83 1.61 19.62
N LEU A 54 18.85 0.62 18.74
CA LEU A 54 17.81 0.39 17.72
C LEU A 54 17.21 -0.99 17.93
N VAL A 55 15.88 -1.05 18.01
CA VAL A 55 15.12 -2.30 18.09
C VAL A 55 14.08 -2.33 16.97
N THR A 56 14.04 -3.43 16.23
CA THR A 56 12.99 -3.68 15.23
C THR A 56 11.87 -4.51 15.85
N THR A 57 10.63 -4.04 15.74
CA THR A 57 9.44 -4.73 16.27
C THR A 57 8.31 -4.83 15.25
N GLY A 58 7.39 -5.77 15.49
CA GLY A 58 6.19 -5.98 14.69
C GLY A 58 6.48 -6.24 13.22
N GLN A 59 7.43 -7.15 12.97
CA GLN A 59 7.83 -7.55 11.62
C GLN A 59 6.71 -8.33 10.92
N THR A 60 6.51 -8.04 9.64
CA THR A 60 5.50 -8.68 8.79
C THR A 60 6.03 -8.78 7.37
N LEU A 61 5.43 -9.68 6.58
CA LEU A 61 5.72 -9.81 5.16
C LEU A 61 4.58 -9.18 4.36
N ARG A 62 4.90 -8.17 3.55
CA ARG A 62 3.93 -7.51 2.67
C ARG A 62 4.09 -8.04 1.25
N PRO A 63 3.02 -8.48 0.57
CA PRO A 63 3.10 -8.88 -0.83
C PRO A 63 3.66 -7.76 -1.72
N ALA A 64 4.52 -8.12 -2.64
CA ALA A 64 5.10 -7.23 -3.64
C ALA A 64 5.16 -7.97 -4.99
N LEU A 65 5.21 -7.22 -6.09
CA LEU A 65 5.42 -7.74 -7.43
C LEU A 65 6.83 -7.38 -7.87
N GLU A 66 7.67 -8.38 -8.10
CA GLU A 66 9.05 -8.22 -8.58
C GLU A 66 9.46 -9.50 -9.29
N SER A 67 9.35 -9.52 -10.62
CA SER A 67 9.62 -10.73 -11.41
C SER A 67 10.08 -10.38 -12.81
N GLU A 68 10.86 -11.27 -13.41
CA GLU A 68 11.27 -11.21 -14.82
C GLU A 68 10.29 -11.95 -15.75
N LEU A 69 9.29 -12.64 -15.19
CA LEU A 69 8.25 -13.31 -15.96
C LEU A 69 7.30 -12.28 -16.60
N ASP A 70 6.78 -12.60 -17.78
CA ASP A 70 5.65 -11.86 -18.32
C ASP A 70 4.40 -12.03 -17.44
N GLY A 71 3.44 -11.12 -17.59
CA GLY A 71 2.27 -11.07 -16.74
C GLY A 71 1.42 -12.34 -16.71
N ASP A 72 1.27 -13.05 -17.84
CA ASP A 72 0.42 -14.25 -17.90
C ASP A 72 1.12 -15.48 -17.33
N ASP A 73 2.42 -15.64 -17.60
CA ASP A 73 3.23 -16.69 -17.02
C ASP A 73 3.40 -16.51 -15.52
N TYR A 74 3.62 -15.27 -15.06
CA TYR A 74 3.65 -14.94 -13.63
C TYR A 74 2.34 -15.30 -12.93
N LEU A 75 1.19 -14.87 -13.47
CA LEU A 75 -0.12 -15.15 -12.88
C LEU A 75 -0.44 -16.65 -12.87
N LYS A 76 0.00 -17.39 -13.88
CA LYS A 76 -0.16 -18.85 -13.94
C LYS A 76 0.71 -19.57 -12.91
N ALA A 77 1.91 -19.06 -12.65
CA ALA A 77 2.83 -19.62 -11.66
C ALA A 77 2.41 -19.29 -10.21
N SER A 78 1.97 -18.06 -9.94
CA SER A 78 1.55 -17.61 -8.61
C SER A 78 0.18 -18.14 -8.17
N LEU A 79 -0.78 -18.24 -9.09
CA LEU A 79 -2.14 -18.67 -8.77
C LEU A 79 -2.31 -20.18 -8.81
N ARG A 80 -3.08 -20.69 -7.84
CA ARG A 80 -3.63 -22.06 -7.93
C ARG A 80 -4.51 -22.19 -9.17
N SER A 81 -4.43 -23.33 -9.87
CA SER A 81 -5.09 -23.54 -11.16
C SER A 81 -6.62 -23.35 -11.15
N HIS A 82 -7.28 -23.57 -10.00
CA HIS A 82 -8.72 -23.30 -9.88
C HIS A 82 -9.04 -21.81 -9.79
N HIS A 83 -8.24 -21.00 -9.08
CA HIS A 83 -8.39 -19.55 -9.04
C HIS A 83 -8.10 -18.91 -10.40
N TYR A 84 -7.04 -19.35 -11.07
CA TYR A 84 -6.71 -18.87 -12.41
C TYR A 84 -7.86 -19.11 -13.41
N ARG A 85 -8.46 -20.31 -13.41
CA ARG A 85 -9.65 -20.63 -14.21
C ARG A 85 -10.86 -19.78 -13.80
N GLU A 86 -11.06 -19.57 -12.51
CA GLU A 86 -12.17 -18.78 -11.99
C GLU A 86 -12.09 -17.32 -12.44
N PHE A 87 -10.94 -16.67 -12.32
CA PHE A 87 -10.80 -15.28 -12.75
C PHE A 87 -11.01 -15.11 -14.26
N ARG A 88 -10.54 -16.06 -15.07
CA ARG A 88 -10.84 -16.07 -16.52
C ARG A 88 -12.34 -16.23 -16.79
N ARG A 89 -13.03 -17.06 -16.01
CA ARG A 89 -14.49 -17.20 -16.08
C ARG A 89 -15.21 -15.90 -15.70
N LEU A 90 -14.80 -15.25 -14.60
CA LEU A 90 -15.38 -13.99 -14.15
C LEU A 90 -15.15 -12.87 -15.17
N LYS A 91 -13.93 -12.73 -15.71
CA LYS A 91 -13.62 -11.75 -16.78
C LYS A 91 -14.52 -11.95 -18.00
N ARG A 92 -14.69 -13.20 -18.46
CA ARG A 92 -15.60 -13.51 -19.58
C ARG A 92 -17.03 -13.12 -19.26
N ARG A 93 -17.58 -13.58 -18.14
CA ARG A 93 -18.97 -13.28 -17.74
C ARG A 93 -19.23 -11.80 -17.55
N LEU A 94 -18.24 -11.04 -17.12
CA LEU A 94 -18.33 -9.59 -17.02
C LEU A 94 -18.31 -8.93 -18.41
N GLY A 95 -17.49 -9.45 -19.33
CA GLY A 95 -17.49 -9.03 -20.75
C GLY A 95 -18.74 -9.45 -21.53
N ASP A 96 -19.49 -10.46 -21.07
CA ASP A 96 -20.79 -10.81 -21.66
C ASP A 96 -21.87 -9.73 -21.38
N LEU A 97 -21.64 -8.84 -20.41
CA LEU A 97 -22.54 -7.74 -20.09
C LEU A 97 -22.34 -6.50 -20.98
N GLY A 98 -21.18 -6.38 -21.65
CA GLY A 98 -20.80 -5.18 -22.39
C GLY A 98 -19.29 -5.12 -22.70
N ARG A 99 -18.85 -4.04 -23.34
CA ARG A 99 -17.45 -3.82 -23.72
C ARG A 99 -16.60 -3.58 -22.47
N LEU A 100 -15.84 -4.61 -22.06
CA LEU A 100 -14.94 -4.57 -20.92
C LEU A 100 -13.52 -4.15 -21.33
N GLU A 101 -13.01 -3.04 -20.80
CA GLU A 101 -11.68 -2.51 -21.14
C GLU A 101 -10.87 -2.13 -19.92
N HIS A 102 -9.56 -2.38 -19.98
CA HIS A 102 -8.59 -1.84 -19.03
C HIS A 102 -7.95 -0.59 -19.64
N VAL A 103 -7.99 0.51 -18.90
CA VAL A 103 -7.47 1.80 -19.33
C VAL A 103 -6.51 2.33 -18.26
N VAL A 104 -5.42 2.94 -18.67
CA VAL A 104 -4.43 3.56 -17.77
C VAL A 104 -4.33 5.05 -18.08
N ALA A 105 -4.74 5.89 -17.13
CA ALA A 105 -4.46 7.32 -17.19
C ALA A 105 -3.02 7.58 -16.73
N ARG A 106 -2.29 8.41 -17.50
CA ARG A 106 -0.89 8.78 -17.24
C ARG A 106 -0.67 10.29 -17.37
N GLY A 107 -1.27 10.92 -18.39
CA GLY A 107 -1.16 12.37 -18.60
C GLY A 107 -1.98 13.18 -17.59
N PRO A 108 -1.60 14.44 -17.30
CA PRO A 108 -2.31 15.29 -16.34
C PRO A 108 -3.82 15.41 -16.58
N GLU A 109 -4.25 15.60 -17.84
CA GLU A 109 -5.68 15.69 -18.18
C GLU A 109 -6.43 14.37 -17.97
N ASP A 110 -5.85 13.24 -18.42
CA ASP A 110 -6.45 11.92 -18.22
C ASP A 110 -6.60 11.61 -16.73
N ILE A 111 -5.56 11.93 -15.95
CA ILE A 111 -5.55 11.76 -14.50
C ILE A 111 -6.61 12.64 -13.83
N ARG A 112 -6.76 13.89 -14.28
CA ARG A 112 -7.79 14.83 -13.79
C ARG A 112 -9.20 14.28 -13.98
N HIS A 113 -9.46 13.57 -15.08
CA HIS A 113 -10.74 12.89 -15.30
C HIS A 113 -10.86 11.60 -14.47
N ALA A 114 -9.81 10.78 -14.45
CA ALA A 114 -9.83 9.48 -13.78
C ALA A 114 -9.96 9.60 -12.24
N ILE A 115 -9.41 10.66 -11.63
CA ILE A 115 -9.56 10.88 -10.18
C ILE A 115 -11.01 11.20 -9.79
N GLU A 116 -11.78 11.91 -10.62
CA GLU A 116 -13.20 12.15 -10.34
C GLU A 116 -14.03 10.86 -10.45
N ASN A 117 -13.70 9.99 -11.42
CA ASN A 117 -14.31 8.66 -11.53
C ASN A 117 -14.01 7.82 -10.28
N PHE A 118 -12.76 7.84 -9.80
CA PHE A 118 -12.38 7.19 -8.54
C PHE A 118 -13.18 7.71 -7.35
N LEU A 119 -13.25 9.04 -7.16
CA LEU A 119 -13.93 9.64 -6.02
C LEU A 119 -15.43 9.33 -6.03
N THR A 120 -16.06 9.35 -7.21
CA THR A 120 -17.46 8.97 -7.39
C THR A 120 -17.69 7.50 -7.01
N LEU A 121 -16.81 6.61 -7.49
CA LEU A 121 -16.89 5.18 -7.20
C LEU A 121 -16.64 4.87 -5.71
N GLU A 122 -15.68 5.55 -5.08
CA GLU A 122 -15.36 5.38 -3.66
C GLU A 122 -16.51 5.87 -2.76
N ALA A 123 -17.17 6.97 -3.13
CA ALA A 123 -18.33 7.51 -2.43
C ALA A 123 -19.54 6.57 -2.47
N ALA A 124 -19.74 5.86 -3.60
CA ALA A 124 -20.87 4.94 -3.78
C ALA A 124 -20.67 3.57 -3.07
N GLY A 125 -19.42 3.16 -2.83
CA GLY A 125 -19.08 1.84 -2.27
C GLY A 125 -19.13 1.72 -0.73
N TRP A 126 -18.60 0.62 -0.19
CA TRP A 126 -18.56 0.28 1.24
C TRP A 126 -17.88 1.35 2.10
N LYS A 127 -16.88 2.06 1.56
CA LYS A 127 -16.21 3.17 2.24
C LYS A 127 -17.10 4.41 2.34
N GLY A 128 -18.00 4.61 1.36
CA GLY A 128 -19.16 5.49 1.41
C GLY A 128 -19.99 5.26 2.67
N ARG A 129 -20.39 4.01 2.86
CA ARG A 129 -21.27 3.57 3.95
C ARG A 129 -20.58 3.56 5.32
N GLU A 130 -19.27 3.32 5.38
CA GLU A 130 -18.47 3.39 6.61
C GLU A 130 -17.97 4.80 6.96
N ARG A 131 -18.31 5.83 6.17
CA ARG A 131 -17.83 7.22 6.32
C ARG A 131 -16.30 7.38 6.23
N THR A 132 -15.62 6.46 5.55
CA THR A 132 -14.15 6.44 5.41
C THR A 132 -13.67 6.77 4.01
N ALA A 133 -14.57 6.93 3.03
CA ALA A 133 -14.21 7.38 1.68
C ALA A 133 -13.60 8.79 1.72
N MET A 134 -12.58 9.02 0.91
CA MET A 134 -11.92 10.32 0.79
C MET A 134 -12.89 11.38 0.28
N ALA A 135 -13.85 10.97 -0.55
CA ALA A 135 -14.89 11.85 -1.10
C ALA A 135 -15.86 12.41 -0.05
N ILE A 136 -16.01 11.78 1.12
CA ILE A 136 -16.96 12.21 2.16
C ILE A 136 -16.43 13.42 2.94
N ASP A 137 -15.12 13.55 3.02
CA ASP A 137 -14.45 14.69 3.65
C ASP A 137 -13.88 15.59 2.55
N ARG A 138 -14.48 16.78 2.41
CA ARG A 138 -14.08 17.76 1.39
C ARG A 138 -12.58 18.08 1.41
N PHE A 139 -11.94 18.04 2.58
CA PHE A 139 -10.52 18.34 2.72
C PHE A 139 -9.66 17.16 2.23
N ARG A 140 -10.11 15.92 2.46
CA ARG A 140 -9.43 14.73 1.93
C ARG A 140 -9.57 14.62 0.42
N ALA A 141 -10.75 14.95 -0.12
CA ALA A 141 -10.96 14.99 -1.56
C ALA A 141 -10.09 16.06 -2.24
N ALA A 142 -10.00 17.27 -1.67
CA ALA A 142 -9.12 18.33 -2.15
C ALA A 142 -7.64 17.92 -2.11
N PHE A 143 -7.20 17.32 -0.99
CA PHE A 143 -5.85 16.77 -0.86
C PHE A 143 -5.57 15.68 -1.91
N ALA A 144 -6.50 14.75 -2.14
CA ALA A 144 -6.34 13.69 -3.12
C ALA A 144 -6.14 14.24 -4.53
N ARG A 145 -6.98 15.20 -4.94
CA ARG A 145 -6.88 15.86 -6.24
C ARG A 145 -5.54 16.56 -6.41
N GLU A 146 -5.15 17.38 -5.44
CA GLU A 146 -3.90 18.13 -5.49
C GLU A 146 -2.68 17.21 -5.55
N ALA A 147 -2.64 16.18 -4.69
CA ALA A 147 -1.53 15.24 -4.65
C ALA A 147 -1.42 14.46 -5.97
N VAL A 148 -2.52 13.91 -6.47
CA VAL A 148 -2.57 13.15 -7.73
C VAL A 148 -2.18 14.04 -8.92
N HIS A 149 -2.68 15.28 -8.97
CA HIS A 149 -2.35 16.22 -10.05
C HIS A 149 -0.86 16.57 -10.07
N ARG A 150 -0.28 16.98 -8.94
CA ARG A 150 1.15 17.32 -8.86
C ARG A 150 2.06 16.14 -9.18
N LEU A 151 1.69 14.94 -8.75
CA LEU A 151 2.45 13.73 -9.09
C LEU A 151 2.32 13.39 -10.57
N ALA A 152 1.16 13.62 -11.20
CA ALA A 152 0.98 13.43 -12.64
C ALA A 152 1.81 14.39 -13.50
N GLU A 153 1.99 15.65 -13.08
CA GLU A 153 2.87 16.62 -13.75
C GLU A 153 4.33 16.14 -13.83
N GLN A 154 4.73 15.26 -12.91
CA GLN A 154 6.07 14.67 -12.82
C GLN A 154 6.10 13.23 -13.33
N ASP A 155 5.04 12.76 -14.00
CA ASP A 155 4.88 11.39 -14.49
C ASP A 155 4.94 10.30 -13.39
N MET A 156 4.64 10.67 -12.14
CA MET A 156 4.69 9.81 -10.95
C MET A 156 3.31 9.29 -10.51
N CYS A 157 2.28 9.41 -11.34
CA CYS A 157 0.95 8.88 -11.04
C CYS A 157 0.35 8.13 -12.22
N ARG A 158 -0.28 6.98 -11.92
CA ARG A 158 -1.12 6.22 -12.84
C ARG A 158 -2.47 5.99 -12.18
N ILE A 159 -3.54 6.03 -12.98
CA ILE A 159 -4.85 5.55 -12.53
C ILE A 159 -5.31 4.45 -13.48
N HIS A 160 -5.33 3.23 -12.98
CA HIS A 160 -5.83 2.06 -13.70
C HIS A 160 -7.33 1.96 -13.49
N SER A 161 -8.07 1.81 -14.59
CA SER A 161 -9.51 1.67 -14.59
C SER A 161 -9.93 0.41 -15.35
N LEU A 162 -10.87 -0.33 -14.79
CA LEU A 162 -11.65 -1.31 -15.52
C LEU A 162 -12.98 -0.64 -15.88
N THR A 163 -13.31 -0.60 -17.17
CA THR A 163 -14.51 0.06 -17.69
C THR A 163 -15.44 -0.95 -18.36
N LEU A 164 -16.75 -0.76 -18.22
CA LEU A 164 -17.79 -1.53 -18.89
C LEU A 164 -18.67 -0.56 -19.67
N ASP A 165 -18.67 -0.66 -21.00
CA ASP A 165 -19.33 0.30 -21.91
C ASP A 165 -18.96 1.77 -21.60
N GLY A 166 -17.67 2.01 -21.32
CA GLY A 166 -17.14 3.33 -20.98
C GLY A 166 -17.37 3.77 -19.53
N ARG A 167 -18.17 3.06 -18.73
CA ARG A 167 -18.35 3.35 -17.30
C ARG A 167 -17.24 2.70 -16.47
N THR A 168 -16.54 3.45 -15.63
CA THR A 168 -15.58 2.90 -14.66
C THR A 168 -16.28 2.04 -13.61
N ILE A 169 -15.91 0.76 -13.54
CA ILE A 169 -16.45 -0.22 -12.57
C ILE A 169 -15.41 -0.66 -11.53
N ALA A 170 -14.13 -0.44 -11.78
CA ALA A 170 -13.07 -0.57 -10.80
C ALA A 170 -11.97 0.43 -11.09
N CYS A 171 -11.31 0.93 -10.05
CA CYS A 171 -10.26 1.92 -10.17
C CYS A 171 -9.16 1.68 -9.13
N LEU A 172 -7.91 1.94 -9.51
CA LEU A 172 -6.73 1.88 -8.67
C LEU A 172 -5.81 3.08 -8.97
N ILE A 173 -5.52 3.88 -7.95
CA ILE A 173 -4.51 4.93 -8.00
C ILE A 173 -3.17 4.34 -7.59
N VAL A 174 -2.17 4.54 -8.44
CA VAL A 174 -0.79 4.09 -8.25
C VAL A 174 0.14 5.29 -8.30
N PHE A 175 1.07 5.37 -7.36
CA PHE A 175 2.18 6.31 -7.43
C PHE A 175 3.44 5.58 -7.88
N VAL A 176 4.25 6.22 -8.72
CA VAL A 176 5.49 5.63 -9.24
C VAL A 176 6.63 6.56 -8.87
N GLU A 177 7.60 6.06 -8.13
CA GLU A 177 8.82 6.82 -7.83
C GLU A 177 10.04 5.90 -7.77
N ALA A 178 11.12 6.33 -8.44
CA ALA A 178 12.40 5.62 -8.48
C ALA A 178 12.27 4.12 -8.82
N GLY A 179 11.46 3.79 -9.83
CA GLY A 179 11.23 2.41 -10.27
C GLY A 179 10.26 1.61 -9.39
N ILE A 180 9.66 2.21 -8.36
CA ILE A 180 8.72 1.53 -7.47
C ILE A 180 7.32 2.08 -7.66
N ALA A 181 6.38 1.18 -7.96
CA ALA A 181 4.95 1.47 -7.99
C ALA A 181 4.31 1.16 -6.63
N TYR A 182 3.47 2.07 -6.12
CA TYR A 182 2.79 1.95 -4.84
C TYR A 182 1.27 1.99 -5.05
N THR A 183 0.58 0.89 -4.76
CA THR A 183 -0.87 0.79 -4.97
C THR A 183 -1.64 1.49 -3.83
N TRP A 184 -1.88 2.79 -3.98
CA TRP A 184 -2.36 3.65 -2.90
C TRP A 184 -3.82 3.43 -2.53
N LYS A 185 -4.72 3.50 -3.51
CA LYS A 185 -6.17 3.49 -3.27
C LYS A 185 -6.91 2.75 -4.35
N THR A 186 -7.80 1.84 -3.95
CA THR A 186 -8.72 1.13 -4.84
C THR A 186 -10.19 1.35 -4.46
N ALA A 187 -11.04 1.37 -5.47
CA ALA A 187 -12.50 1.37 -5.38
C ALA A 187 -13.08 0.50 -6.49
N TYR A 188 -14.25 -0.08 -6.26
CA TYR A 188 -14.98 -0.84 -7.29
C TYR A 188 -16.49 -0.73 -7.07
N ASP A 189 -17.24 -1.01 -8.13
CA ASP A 189 -18.70 -1.02 -8.13
C ASP A 189 -19.19 -2.31 -7.48
N GLU A 190 -19.80 -2.18 -6.33
CA GLU A 190 -20.25 -3.31 -5.52
C GLU A 190 -21.49 -3.99 -6.06
N THR A 191 -22.25 -3.32 -6.93
CA THR A 191 -23.36 -3.96 -7.63
C THR A 191 -22.86 -5.10 -8.54
N LEU A 192 -21.58 -5.04 -8.92
CA LEU A 192 -20.87 -6.04 -9.71
C LEU A 192 -19.93 -6.92 -8.86
N ALA A 193 -20.04 -6.90 -7.52
CA ALA A 193 -19.12 -7.63 -6.62
C ALA A 193 -19.04 -9.14 -6.92
N SER A 194 -20.11 -9.75 -7.43
CA SER A 194 -20.16 -11.16 -7.85
C SER A 194 -19.17 -11.49 -8.98
N TYR A 195 -18.71 -10.49 -9.73
CA TYR A 195 -17.69 -10.61 -10.78
C TYR A 195 -16.27 -10.31 -10.31
N SER A 196 -16.09 -9.91 -9.04
CA SER A 196 -14.80 -9.49 -8.46
C SER A 196 -14.04 -8.40 -9.25
N PRO A 197 -14.65 -7.24 -9.59
CA PRO A 197 -14.03 -6.24 -10.47
C PRO A 197 -12.68 -5.73 -9.95
N GLY A 198 -12.53 -5.53 -8.64
CA GLY A 198 -11.26 -5.11 -8.04
C GLY A 198 -10.14 -6.14 -8.23
N THR A 199 -10.43 -7.43 -8.13
CA THR A 199 -9.44 -8.49 -8.39
C THR A 199 -9.08 -8.57 -9.87
N LEU A 200 -10.07 -8.45 -10.76
CA LEU A 200 -9.85 -8.41 -12.19
C LEU A 200 -8.98 -7.20 -12.59
N LEU A 201 -9.23 -6.03 -12.02
CA LEU A 201 -8.37 -4.86 -12.21
C LEU A 201 -6.94 -5.13 -11.76
N MET A 202 -6.74 -5.72 -10.57
CA MET A 202 -5.40 -6.03 -10.07
C MET A 202 -4.65 -7.05 -10.94
N ILE A 203 -5.35 -7.97 -11.60
CA ILE A 203 -4.78 -8.88 -12.58
C ILE A 203 -4.24 -8.09 -13.79
N GLU A 204 -5.01 -7.13 -14.33
CA GLU A 204 -4.54 -6.29 -15.44
C GLU A 204 -3.40 -5.35 -15.02
N VAL A 205 -3.44 -4.82 -13.79
CA VAL A 205 -2.34 -4.04 -13.20
C VAL A 205 -1.08 -4.89 -13.08
N THR A 206 -1.20 -6.16 -12.66
CA THR A 206 -0.05 -7.07 -12.55
C THR A 206 0.62 -7.26 -13.90
N ARG A 207 -0.16 -7.47 -14.97
CA ARG A 207 0.39 -7.56 -16.32
C ARG A 207 1.09 -6.27 -16.74
N GLN A 208 0.37 -5.14 -16.64
CA GLN A 208 0.91 -3.86 -17.10
C GLN A 208 2.18 -3.45 -16.34
N HIS A 209 2.26 -3.73 -15.03
CA HIS A 209 3.44 -3.40 -14.24
C HIS A 209 4.65 -4.29 -14.56
N LEU A 210 4.46 -5.58 -14.88
CA LEU A 210 5.55 -6.45 -15.33
C LEU A 210 6.03 -6.09 -16.74
N ASP A 211 5.13 -5.58 -17.59
CA ASP A 211 5.46 -5.16 -18.95
C ASP A 211 6.05 -3.73 -19.02
N ASP A 212 5.95 -2.92 -17.97
CA ASP A 212 6.43 -1.53 -17.95
C ASP A 212 7.90 -1.45 -17.50
N PRO A 213 8.85 -1.11 -18.40
CA PRO A 213 10.27 -1.06 -18.06
C PRO A 213 10.62 0.04 -17.04
N ASN A 214 9.70 0.96 -16.74
CA ASN A 214 9.89 1.98 -15.71
C ASN A 214 9.51 1.48 -14.30
N ILE A 215 8.97 0.27 -14.17
CA ILE A 215 8.56 -0.34 -12.90
C ILE A 215 9.44 -1.56 -12.64
N MET A 216 10.32 -1.46 -11.65
CA MET A 216 11.14 -2.57 -11.17
C MET A 216 10.42 -3.40 -10.12
N MET A 217 9.57 -2.76 -9.31
CA MET A 217 8.85 -3.40 -8.22
C MET A 217 7.50 -2.71 -8.00
N THR A 218 6.48 -3.47 -7.62
CA THR A 218 5.23 -2.91 -7.07
C THR A 218 5.07 -3.28 -5.60
N ASP A 219 4.95 -2.29 -4.72
CA ASP A 219 4.54 -2.46 -3.33
C ASP A 219 3.00 -2.42 -3.25
N SER A 220 2.41 -3.50 -2.71
CA SER A 220 0.95 -3.62 -2.59
C SER A 220 0.34 -2.60 -1.63
N CYS A 221 1.15 -1.97 -0.78
CA CYS A 221 0.73 -1.15 0.36
C CYS A 221 -0.32 -1.84 1.24
N ALA A 222 -0.46 -3.16 1.10
CA ALA A 222 -1.55 -3.91 1.69
C ALA A 222 -1.18 -4.27 3.13
N VAL A 223 -2.23 -4.51 3.91
CA VAL A 223 -2.03 -5.16 5.20
C VAL A 223 -1.48 -6.57 5.00
N PRO A 224 -0.74 -7.12 5.99
CA PRO A 224 -0.31 -8.51 5.96
C PRO A 224 -1.51 -9.46 5.74
N ASP A 225 -1.27 -10.55 5.02
CA ASP A 225 -2.26 -11.58 4.67
C ASP A 225 -3.47 -11.05 3.88
N HIS A 226 -3.31 -9.98 3.11
CA HIS A 226 -4.40 -9.43 2.30
C HIS A 226 -4.90 -10.50 1.30
N PRO A 227 -6.19 -10.89 1.35
CA PRO A 227 -6.69 -12.13 0.74
C PRO A 227 -6.55 -12.17 -0.79
N VAL A 228 -6.43 -11.02 -1.43
CA VAL A 228 -6.21 -10.92 -2.88
C VAL A 228 -4.72 -10.80 -3.21
N MET A 229 -3.97 -9.95 -2.50
CA MET A 229 -2.58 -9.63 -2.86
C MET A 229 -1.66 -10.82 -2.54
N SER A 230 -1.81 -11.44 -1.36
CA SER A 230 -1.05 -12.63 -0.97
C SER A 230 -1.34 -13.87 -1.83
N ARG A 231 -2.33 -13.80 -2.74
CA ARG A 231 -2.61 -14.86 -3.72
C ARG A 231 -2.10 -14.51 -5.11
N LEU A 232 -2.20 -13.25 -5.51
CA LEU A 232 -1.75 -12.79 -6.82
C LEU A 232 -0.24 -12.68 -6.89
N TRP A 233 0.41 -12.23 -5.81
CA TRP A 233 1.83 -11.93 -5.82
C TRP A 233 2.59 -12.87 -4.89
N ALA A 234 3.66 -13.46 -5.42
CA ALA A 234 4.47 -14.45 -4.75
C ALA A 234 5.56 -13.81 -3.88
N GLU A 235 6.13 -12.70 -4.32
CA GLU A 235 7.19 -11.99 -3.62
C GLU A 235 6.64 -11.24 -2.41
N HIS A 236 7.49 -11.09 -1.39
CA HIS A 236 7.13 -10.40 -0.16
C HIS A 236 8.30 -9.53 0.31
N LYS A 237 8.00 -8.33 0.78
CA LYS A 237 8.97 -7.41 1.40
C LYS A 237 8.82 -7.40 2.93
N PRO A 238 9.94 -7.47 3.67
CA PRO A 238 9.92 -7.38 5.12
C PRO A 238 9.59 -5.95 5.55
N MET A 239 8.50 -5.81 6.29
CA MET A 239 8.06 -4.54 6.88
C MET A 239 8.17 -4.62 8.39
N GLY A 240 8.53 -3.52 9.05
CA GLY A 240 8.61 -3.48 10.51
C GLY A 240 8.55 -2.07 11.07
N THR A 241 8.83 -1.96 12.36
CA THR A 241 8.89 -0.68 13.07
C THR A 241 10.24 -0.55 13.73
N LEU A 242 10.95 0.51 13.38
CA LEU A 242 12.21 0.87 14.00
C LEU A 242 11.90 1.69 15.26
N VAL A 243 12.45 1.27 16.38
CA VAL A 243 12.37 1.96 17.67
C VAL A 243 13.79 2.34 18.07
N ILE A 244 14.07 3.62 18.12
CA ILE A 244 15.43 4.16 18.20
C ILE A 244 15.54 5.06 19.42
N GLY A 245 16.52 4.80 20.29
CA GLY A 245 16.89 5.72 21.36
C GLY A 245 17.55 6.95 20.76
N LEU A 246 17.09 8.14 21.14
CA LEU A 246 17.66 9.41 20.66
C LEU A 246 18.91 9.83 21.44
N THR A 247 19.23 9.12 22.52
CA THR A 247 20.45 9.29 23.32
C THR A 247 21.02 7.93 23.73
N PRO A 248 22.34 7.79 23.95
CA PRO A 248 22.96 6.51 24.34
C PRO A 248 22.41 5.91 25.65
N ASP A 249 21.95 6.74 26.59
CA ASP A 249 21.35 6.30 27.86
C ASP A 249 19.89 5.82 27.74
N ALA A 250 19.28 5.87 26.56
CA ALA A 250 17.87 5.53 26.35
C ALA A 250 17.60 4.03 26.13
N ASP A 251 18.61 3.14 26.20
CA ASP A 251 18.47 1.70 25.87
C ASP A 251 17.25 1.03 26.54
N ARG A 252 17.13 1.15 27.87
CA ARG A 252 16.01 0.56 28.62
C ARG A 252 14.65 1.08 28.14
N LEU A 253 14.55 2.39 27.86
CA LEU A 253 13.31 3.01 27.36
C LEU A 253 12.98 2.52 25.95
N THR A 254 13.98 2.40 25.08
CA THR A 254 13.83 1.89 23.71
C THR A 254 13.30 0.46 23.71
N ARG A 255 13.90 -0.44 24.52
CA ARG A 255 13.43 -1.83 24.64
C ARG A 255 12.03 -1.92 25.20
N GLN A 256 11.73 -1.14 26.25
CA GLN A 256 10.39 -1.10 26.83
C GLN A 256 9.33 -0.63 25.83
N ALA A 257 9.63 0.43 25.07
CA ALA A 257 8.74 0.93 24.02
C ALA A 257 8.52 -0.11 22.92
N ALA A 258 9.58 -0.79 22.47
CA ALA A 258 9.48 -1.84 21.46
C ALA A 258 8.63 -3.04 21.92
N SER A 259 8.78 -3.47 23.18
CA SER A 259 7.95 -4.53 23.77
C SER A 259 6.49 -4.12 23.92
N GLN A 260 6.21 -2.89 24.36
CA GLN A 260 4.84 -2.38 24.48
C GLN A 260 4.15 -2.28 23.11
N LEU A 261 4.87 -1.80 22.08
CA LEU A 261 4.36 -1.74 20.71
C LEU A 261 4.09 -3.13 20.14
N HIS A 262 4.94 -4.10 20.43
CA HIS A 262 4.73 -5.50 20.04
C HIS A 262 3.42 -6.05 20.62
N LEU A 263 3.27 -5.96 21.95
CA LEU A 263 2.08 -6.43 22.66
C LEU A 263 0.81 -5.72 22.19
N TYR A 264 0.88 -4.41 21.97
CA TYR A 264 -0.27 -3.64 21.47
C TYR A 264 -0.69 -4.08 20.05
N ARG A 265 0.27 -4.43 19.19
CA ARG A 265 -0.04 -4.96 17.86
C ARG A 265 -0.64 -6.36 17.92
N GLU A 266 -0.09 -7.25 18.73
CA GLU A 266 -0.63 -8.61 18.89
C GLU A 266 -2.07 -8.59 19.42
N THR A 267 -2.32 -7.81 20.47
CA THR A 267 -3.67 -7.63 21.03
C THR A 267 -4.64 -7.05 20.01
N ARG A 268 -4.24 -6.02 19.24
CA ARG A 268 -5.06 -5.45 18.16
C ARG A 268 -5.32 -6.46 17.03
N ASN A 269 -4.32 -7.27 16.66
CA ASN A 269 -4.46 -8.31 15.65
C ASN A 269 -5.43 -9.41 16.11
N MET A 270 -5.31 -9.87 17.37
CA MET A 270 -6.27 -10.81 17.96
C MET A 270 -7.68 -10.23 17.99
N ALA A 271 -7.85 -8.98 18.42
CA ALA A 271 -9.15 -8.31 18.42
C ALA A 271 -9.75 -8.22 17.00
N ARG A 272 -8.93 -7.92 15.98
CA ARG A 272 -9.34 -7.91 14.57
C ARG A 272 -9.80 -9.29 14.10
N LEU A 273 -9.04 -10.34 14.42
CA LEU A 273 -9.39 -11.72 14.05
C LEU A 273 -10.69 -12.18 14.72
N LEU A 274 -10.86 -11.88 16.01
CA LEU A 274 -12.10 -12.14 16.75
C LEU A 274 -13.29 -11.40 16.13
N ARG A 275 -13.14 -10.10 15.83
CA ARG A 275 -14.18 -9.31 15.16
C ARG A 275 -14.58 -9.90 13.82
N ASN A 276 -13.61 -10.30 13.00
CA ASN A 276 -13.86 -10.89 11.68
C ASN A 276 -14.58 -12.25 11.81
N ARG A 277 -14.21 -13.07 12.80
CA ARG A 277 -14.86 -14.35 13.09
C ARG A 277 -16.29 -14.17 13.61
N MET A 278 -16.53 -13.16 14.45
CA MET A 278 -17.89 -12.82 14.90
C MET A 278 -18.76 -12.31 13.75
N LYS A 279 -18.23 -11.44 12.88
CA LYS A 279 -18.95 -10.97 11.68
C LYS A 279 -19.29 -12.12 10.73
N SER A 280 -18.40 -13.08 10.52
CA SER A 280 -18.68 -14.23 9.64
C SER A 280 -19.69 -15.22 10.21
N LEU A 281 -19.79 -15.32 11.55
CA LEU A 281 -20.83 -16.09 12.22
C LEU A 281 -22.19 -15.40 12.19
N LEU A 282 -22.22 -14.07 12.34
CA LEU A 282 -23.45 -13.27 12.32
C LEU A 282 -24.01 -13.06 10.90
N GLY A 283 -23.16 -13.03 9.87
CA GLY A 283 -23.57 -12.92 8.46
C GLY A 283 -24.02 -14.24 7.81
N ARG A 284 -24.16 -15.32 8.60
CA ARG A 284 -24.66 -16.64 8.16
C ARG A 284 -26.14 -16.88 8.51
N ARG A 285 -26.90 -15.83 8.83
CA ARG A 285 -28.35 -15.88 9.03
C ARG A 285 -29.08 -15.10 7.95
#